data_AF-A0AAE0WHZ4-F1
#
_entry.id   AF-A0AAE0WHZ4-F1
#
_cell.length_a   1.000
_cell.length_b   1.000
_cell.length_c   1.000
_cell.angle_alpha   90.00
_cell.angle_beta   90.00
_cell.angle_gamma   90.00
#
_symmetry.space_group_name_H-M   'P 1'
#
loop_
_entity.id
_entity.type
_entity.pdbx_description
1 polymer ?
#
loop_
_entity_poly.entity_id
_entity_poly.type
_entity_poly.pdbx_seq_one_letter_code
_entity_poly.pdbx_strand_id
1 'polypeptide(L)'
;MIDHLSQRIVTDKIFPQMVTGFGDLAPVVREQTVKAVLVIVPKLSDRVVNGELLRHLAKTANDDQPGIRTNTTICLGKMAKNLGPASRSKVLSAAFARALRDPFVHARNAALMSLAATADVFTEEDCATKMLPAICPSLVDKEKMIRDQANKTLNIYLERVRKYGQTLPESMLPPPSDGSNPGTRISTPQPGPGGGQWVGWAISSFTNKIATASGEIQPNANGTKPTPFERTASDPSANGVPPRPTTHAAPPAPVVPRVLSSVASREADAEDFGAGWGDIDDAADTADPWGDPVPTASRSSMTSQVSRPSTTSSATYDDGGEPDFE
;
A
#
# COMPACT_ATOMS: atom_id res chain seq x y z
N MET A 1 -25.46 -27.57 14.74
CA MET A 1 -26.66 -27.06 14.03
C MET A 1 -26.42 -26.85 12.54
N ILE A 2 -25.49 -25.98 12.13
CA ILE A 2 -25.13 -25.74 10.71
C ILE A 2 -24.71 -27.02 9.97
N ASP A 3 -24.25 -28.01 10.72
CA ASP A 3 -23.84 -29.35 10.31
C ASP A 3 -24.95 -30.10 9.57
N HIS A 4 -26.20 -29.95 10.04
CA HIS A 4 -27.40 -30.59 9.46
C HIS A 4 -27.93 -29.88 8.21
N LEU A 5 -27.41 -28.69 7.87
CA LEU A 5 -27.76 -27.98 6.63
C LEU A 5 -26.80 -28.40 5.51
N SER A 6 -27.35 -28.62 4.31
CA SER A 6 -26.52 -28.93 3.14
C SER A 6 -25.80 -27.66 2.65
N GLN A 7 -24.59 -27.82 2.09
CA GLN A 7 -23.78 -26.73 1.53
C GLN A 7 -24.60 -25.88 0.54
N ARG A 8 -25.46 -26.53 -0.25
CA ARG A 8 -26.39 -25.89 -1.17
C ARG A 8 -27.44 -25.00 -0.49
N ILE A 9 -28.03 -25.42 0.64
CA ILE A 9 -29.00 -24.57 1.35
C ILE A 9 -28.29 -23.36 1.97
N VAL A 10 -27.08 -23.56 2.50
CA VAL A 10 -26.28 -22.46 3.07
C VAL A 10 -25.89 -21.45 1.98
N THR A 11 -25.42 -21.93 0.82
CA THR A 11 -24.98 -21.09 -0.30
C THR A 11 -26.14 -20.45 -1.06
N ASP A 12 -27.16 -21.22 -1.49
CA ASP A 12 -28.24 -20.74 -2.36
C ASP A 12 -29.31 -19.91 -1.60
N LYS A 13 -29.43 -20.06 -0.27
CA LYS A 13 -30.56 -19.49 0.49
C LYS A 13 -30.17 -18.69 1.74
N ILE A 14 -29.20 -19.15 2.53
CA ILE A 14 -28.84 -18.46 3.79
C ILE A 14 -27.89 -17.29 3.52
N PHE A 15 -26.82 -17.52 2.76
CA PHE A 15 -25.82 -16.50 2.49
C PHE A 15 -26.39 -15.22 1.81
N PRO A 16 -27.26 -15.29 0.78
CA PRO A 16 -27.79 -14.08 0.13
C PRO A 16 -28.69 -13.24 1.05
N GLN A 17 -29.29 -13.85 2.08
CA GLN A 17 -30.05 -13.12 3.10
C GLN A 17 -29.10 -12.49 4.13
N MET A 18 -28.09 -13.25 4.58
CA MET A 18 -27.05 -12.78 5.51
C MET A 18 -26.25 -11.58 4.94
N VAL A 19 -26.07 -11.51 3.62
CA VAL A 19 -25.37 -10.42 2.92
C VAL A 19 -25.91 -9.03 3.30
N THR A 20 -27.22 -8.90 3.54
CA THR A 20 -27.83 -7.62 3.94
C THR A 20 -27.28 -7.09 5.28
N GLY A 21 -26.97 -7.99 6.22
CA GLY A 21 -26.50 -7.65 7.56
C GLY A 21 -25.12 -6.98 7.60
N PHE A 22 -24.28 -7.14 6.56
CA PHE A 22 -23.00 -6.41 6.46
C PHE A 22 -23.17 -4.91 6.18
N GLY A 23 -24.33 -4.50 5.64
CA GLY A 23 -24.64 -3.12 5.28
C GLY A 23 -25.64 -2.43 6.23
N ASP A 24 -25.99 -3.07 7.35
CA ASP A 24 -27.05 -2.60 8.24
C ASP A 24 -26.69 -1.26 8.93
N LEU A 25 -27.72 -0.46 9.23
CA LEU A 25 -27.59 0.81 9.94
C LEU A 25 -27.23 0.62 11.41
N ALA A 26 -27.70 -0.48 12.03
CA ALA A 26 -27.43 -0.82 13.42
C ALA A 26 -26.09 -1.58 13.53
N PRO A 27 -25.05 -1.01 14.19
CA PRO A 27 -23.73 -1.65 14.20
C PRO A 27 -23.70 -3.03 14.87
N VAL A 28 -24.63 -3.30 15.79
CA VAL A 28 -24.77 -4.64 16.39
C VAL A 28 -25.15 -5.70 15.36
N VAL A 29 -25.95 -5.36 14.34
CA VAL A 29 -26.30 -6.30 13.25
C VAL A 29 -25.08 -6.56 12.37
N ARG A 30 -24.33 -5.51 12.01
CA ARG A 30 -23.06 -5.64 11.27
C ARG A 30 -22.04 -6.50 12.03
N GLU A 31 -21.86 -6.24 13.33
CA GLU A 31 -20.91 -6.96 14.18
C GLU A 31 -21.27 -8.44 14.33
N GLN A 32 -22.54 -8.78 14.57
CA GLN A 32 -22.98 -10.17 14.67
C GLN A 32 -22.96 -10.88 13.31
N THR A 33 -23.20 -10.16 12.20
CA THR A 33 -23.06 -10.71 10.85
C THR A 33 -21.61 -11.13 10.56
N VAL A 34 -20.63 -10.27 10.87
CA VAL A 34 -19.19 -10.59 10.73
C VAL A 34 -18.79 -11.79 11.58
N LYS A 35 -19.35 -11.95 12.80
CA LYS A 35 -19.12 -13.12 13.65
C LYS A 35 -19.77 -14.39 13.09
N ALA A 36 -20.99 -14.29 12.54
CA ALA A 36 -21.75 -15.41 11.98
C ALA A 36 -21.08 -16.06 10.76
N VAL A 37 -20.28 -15.31 9.99
CA VAL A 37 -19.51 -15.85 8.85
C VAL A 37 -18.72 -17.10 9.22
N LEU A 38 -18.09 -17.12 10.40
CA LEU A 38 -17.27 -18.24 10.86
C LEU A 38 -18.06 -19.54 11.07
N VAL A 39 -19.37 -19.45 11.27
CA VAL A 39 -20.26 -20.61 11.39
C VAL A 39 -20.58 -21.19 10.01
N ILE A 40 -20.75 -20.33 8.99
CA ILE A 40 -21.22 -20.76 7.66
C ILE A 40 -20.11 -20.97 6.63
N VAL A 41 -18.92 -20.38 6.80
CA VAL A 41 -17.83 -20.43 5.80
C VAL A 41 -17.38 -21.84 5.42
N PRO A 42 -17.39 -22.89 6.29
CA PRO A 42 -17.11 -24.26 5.87
C PRO A 42 -18.20 -24.91 5.00
N LYS A 43 -19.32 -24.21 4.77
CA LYS A 43 -20.50 -24.65 4.01
C LYS A 43 -20.84 -23.69 2.85
N LEU A 44 -19.95 -22.75 2.53
CA LEU A 44 -20.03 -21.94 1.30
C LEU A 44 -19.32 -22.65 0.14
N SER A 45 -19.40 -22.08 -1.06
CA SER A 45 -18.58 -22.47 -2.21
C SER A 45 -17.38 -21.53 -2.38
N ASP A 46 -16.28 -22.03 -2.96
CA ASP A 46 -15.04 -21.24 -3.10
C ASP A 46 -15.26 -19.93 -3.89
N ARG A 47 -16.17 -19.94 -4.89
CA ARG A 47 -16.59 -18.75 -5.64
C ARG A 47 -17.22 -17.69 -4.74
N VAL A 48 -18.08 -18.10 -3.79
CA VAL A 48 -18.74 -17.18 -2.85
C VAL A 48 -17.75 -16.68 -1.79
N VAL A 49 -16.86 -17.56 -1.31
CA VAL A 49 -15.83 -17.19 -0.33
C VAL A 49 -14.84 -16.17 -0.91
N ASN A 50 -14.26 -16.46 -2.08
CA ASN A 50 -13.20 -15.63 -2.67
C ASN A 50 -13.74 -14.41 -3.44
N GLY A 51 -15.00 -14.40 -3.85
CA GLY A 51 -15.63 -13.28 -4.57
C GLY A 51 -16.48 -12.38 -3.66
N GLU A 52 -17.70 -12.83 -3.35
CA GLU A 52 -18.72 -12.00 -2.70
C GLU A 52 -18.42 -11.77 -1.21
N LEU A 53 -18.04 -12.82 -0.47
CA LEU A 53 -17.75 -12.68 0.96
C LEU A 53 -16.55 -11.76 1.23
N LEU A 54 -15.44 -11.90 0.50
CA LEU A 54 -14.30 -10.97 0.63
C LEU A 54 -14.70 -9.52 0.30
N ARG A 55 -15.58 -9.30 -0.68
CA ARG A 55 -16.12 -7.98 -1.03
C ARG A 55 -16.96 -7.33 0.07
N HIS A 56 -17.64 -8.13 0.91
CA HIS A 56 -18.31 -7.62 2.11
C HIS A 56 -17.36 -7.40 3.29
N LEU A 57 -16.42 -8.33 3.53
CA LEU A 57 -15.42 -8.21 4.60
C LEU A 57 -14.45 -7.05 4.36
N ALA A 58 -14.10 -6.73 3.11
CA ALA A 58 -13.31 -5.55 2.79
C ALA A 58 -13.99 -4.25 3.25
N LYS A 59 -15.32 -4.17 3.17
CA LYS A 59 -16.09 -3.01 3.69
C LYS A 59 -16.09 -2.99 5.22
N THR A 60 -16.34 -4.12 5.88
CA THR A 60 -16.32 -4.18 7.36
C THR A 60 -14.92 -4.05 7.98
N ALA A 61 -13.86 -4.22 7.18
CA ALA A 61 -12.48 -3.89 7.56
C ALA A 61 -12.22 -2.37 7.63
N ASN A 62 -13.03 -1.56 6.94
CA ASN A 62 -13.01 -0.09 6.95
C ASN A 62 -14.19 0.52 7.75
N ASP A 63 -14.95 -0.29 8.51
CA ASP A 63 -16.13 0.15 9.28
C ASP A 63 -15.80 1.26 10.30
N ASP A 64 -16.71 2.23 10.49
CA ASP A 64 -16.59 3.27 11.53
C ASP A 64 -16.26 2.68 12.91
N GLN A 65 -16.91 1.57 13.26
CA GLN A 65 -16.83 0.99 14.59
C GLN A 65 -15.56 0.14 14.74
N PRO A 66 -14.67 0.49 15.68
CA PRO A 66 -13.38 -0.19 15.85
C PRO A 66 -13.53 -1.67 16.25
N GLY A 67 -14.63 -2.03 16.93
CA GLY A 67 -14.98 -3.42 17.22
C GLY A 67 -15.25 -4.24 15.96
N ILE A 68 -15.89 -3.67 14.94
CA ILE A 68 -16.21 -4.37 13.69
C ILE A 68 -14.95 -4.59 12.85
N ARG A 69 -14.05 -3.60 12.75
CA ARG A 69 -12.74 -3.78 12.09
C ARG A 69 -11.88 -4.84 12.79
N THR A 70 -11.89 -4.84 14.14
CA THR A 70 -11.23 -5.86 14.96
C THR A 70 -11.80 -7.26 14.68
N ASN A 71 -13.11 -7.43 14.75
CA ASN A 71 -13.78 -8.71 14.48
C ASN A 71 -13.54 -9.19 13.04
N THR A 72 -13.56 -8.29 12.06
CA THR A 72 -13.27 -8.60 10.64
C THR A 72 -11.85 -9.15 10.48
N THR A 73 -10.87 -8.53 11.14
CA THR A 73 -9.47 -8.99 11.15
C THR A 73 -9.35 -10.41 11.71
N ILE A 74 -10.01 -10.69 12.85
CA ILE A 74 -10.06 -12.02 13.46
C ILE A 74 -10.80 -13.03 12.55
N CYS A 75 -11.84 -12.58 11.87
CA CYS A 75 -12.65 -13.40 10.97
C CYS A 75 -11.81 -13.89 9.78
N LEU A 76 -11.10 -12.98 9.11
CA LEU A 76 -10.17 -13.29 8.01
C LEU A 76 -9.07 -14.27 8.43
N GLY A 77 -8.44 -14.05 9.59
CA GLY A 77 -7.43 -14.97 10.13
C GLY A 77 -7.97 -16.38 10.41
N LYS A 78 -9.20 -16.50 10.93
CA LYS A 78 -9.82 -17.81 11.21
C LYS A 78 -10.29 -18.54 9.95
N MET A 79 -10.78 -17.83 8.93
CA MET A 79 -11.19 -18.44 7.65
C MET A 79 -10.03 -18.64 6.66
N ALA A 80 -8.79 -18.38 7.05
CA ALA A 80 -7.61 -18.51 6.18
C ALA A 80 -7.57 -19.85 5.41
N LYS A 81 -8.00 -20.95 6.03
CA LYS A 81 -8.00 -22.29 5.42
C LYS A 81 -9.14 -22.52 4.41
N ASN A 82 -10.12 -21.62 4.34
CA ASN A 82 -11.21 -21.59 3.36
C ASN A 82 -10.91 -20.67 2.15
N LEU A 83 -9.84 -19.88 2.19
CA LEU A 83 -9.43 -19.01 1.08
C LEU A 83 -8.66 -19.80 0.02
N GLY A 84 -8.88 -19.47 -1.25
CA GLY A 84 -8.25 -20.13 -2.40
C GLY A 84 -6.72 -19.98 -2.37
N PRO A 85 -5.93 -21.04 -2.60
CA PRO A 85 -4.47 -20.99 -2.39
C PRO A 85 -3.73 -19.86 -3.13
N ALA A 86 -4.17 -19.51 -4.34
CA ALA A 86 -3.54 -18.47 -5.18
C ALA A 86 -3.80 -17.03 -4.68
N SER A 87 -4.98 -16.76 -4.11
CA SER A 87 -5.35 -15.44 -3.60
C SER A 87 -4.93 -15.26 -2.13
N ARG A 88 -5.01 -16.34 -1.33
CA ARG A 88 -4.90 -16.35 0.14
C ARG A 88 -3.70 -15.56 0.71
N SER A 89 -2.49 -15.71 0.17
CA SER A 89 -1.32 -14.95 0.67
C SER A 89 -1.50 -13.44 0.45
N LYS A 90 -1.83 -13.02 -0.78
CA LYS A 90 -2.07 -11.62 -1.16
C LYS A 90 -3.18 -10.99 -0.29
N VAL A 91 -4.29 -11.71 -0.19
CA VAL A 91 -5.52 -11.38 0.56
C VAL A 91 -5.23 -11.16 2.06
N LEU A 92 -4.61 -12.14 2.74
CA LEU A 92 -4.31 -11.98 4.18
C LEU A 92 -3.22 -10.94 4.46
N SER A 93 -2.19 -10.86 3.60
CA SER A 93 -1.18 -9.81 3.65
C SER A 93 -1.81 -8.42 3.62
N ALA A 94 -2.76 -8.17 2.70
CA ALA A 94 -3.44 -6.88 2.55
C ALA A 94 -4.34 -6.52 3.74
N ALA A 95 -4.99 -7.48 4.40
CA ALA A 95 -5.70 -7.22 5.67
C ALA A 95 -4.73 -6.84 6.78
N PHE A 96 -3.76 -7.70 7.06
CA PHE A 96 -2.97 -7.55 8.27
C PHE A 96 -2.04 -6.33 8.17
N ALA A 97 -1.48 -6.04 7.00
CA ALA A 97 -0.73 -4.79 6.77
C ALA A 97 -1.59 -3.51 6.88
N ARG A 98 -2.92 -3.59 6.74
CA ARG A 98 -3.86 -2.48 7.03
C ARG A 98 -4.18 -2.43 8.53
N ALA A 99 -4.63 -3.55 9.11
CA ALA A 99 -5.06 -3.64 10.51
C ALA A 99 -3.92 -3.41 11.53
N LEU A 100 -2.66 -3.69 11.18
CA LEU A 100 -1.47 -3.31 11.96
C LEU A 100 -1.29 -1.79 12.12
N ARG A 101 -1.98 -0.97 11.31
CA ARG A 101 -1.96 0.49 11.35
C ARG A 101 -3.28 1.10 11.84
N ASP A 102 -4.23 0.30 12.30
CA ASP A 102 -5.51 0.79 12.84
C ASP A 102 -5.28 1.66 14.09
N PRO A 103 -5.93 2.84 14.22
CA PRO A 103 -5.85 3.65 15.43
C PRO A 103 -6.24 2.86 16.70
N PHE A 104 -7.15 1.88 16.60
CA PHE A 104 -7.62 1.08 17.71
C PHE A 104 -6.63 -0.04 18.09
N VAL A 105 -6.22 -0.03 19.35
CA VAL A 105 -5.20 -0.93 19.90
C VAL A 105 -5.57 -2.41 19.69
N HIS A 106 -6.83 -2.79 19.93
CA HIS A 106 -7.22 -4.20 19.84
C HIS A 106 -7.28 -4.71 18.39
N ALA A 107 -7.48 -3.83 17.39
CA ALA A 107 -7.39 -4.19 15.98
C ALA A 107 -5.94 -4.51 15.58
N ARG A 108 -4.97 -3.67 16.00
CA ARG A 108 -3.53 -3.95 15.80
C ARG A 108 -3.10 -5.26 16.48
N ASN A 109 -3.58 -5.51 17.70
CA ASN A 109 -3.31 -6.75 18.42
C ASN A 109 -3.92 -7.98 17.71
N ALA A 110 -5.15 -7.85 17.21
CA ALA A 110 -5.81 -8.89 16.42
C ALA A 110 -5.07 -9.20 15.11
N ALA A 111 -4.50 -8.18 14.45
CA ALA A 111 -3.68 -8.36 13.26
C ALA A 111 -2.40 -9.16 13.56
N LEU A 112 -1.66 -8.81 14.62
CA LEU A 112 -0.49 -9.57 15.08
C LEU A 112 -0.84 -11.02 15.45
N MET A 113 -1.94 -11.23 16.17
CA MET A 113 -2.39 -12.56 16.57
C MET A 113 -2.84 -13.40 15.37
N SER A 114 -3.45 -12.78 14.36
CA SER A 114 -3.86 -13.44 13.11
C SER A 114 -2.64 -13.77 12.24
N LEU A 115 -1.65 -12.88 12.15
CA LEU A 115 -0.36 -13.14 11.50
C LEU A 115 0.40 -14.30 12.15
N ALA A 116 0.40 -14.39 13.49
CA ALA A 116 1.00 -15.52 14.20
C ALA A 116 0.25 -16.84 13.91
N ALA A 117 -1.09 -16.80 13.91
CA ALA A 117 -1.94 -17.99 13.69
C ALA A 117 -2.01 -18.46 12.23
N THR A 118 -1.64 -17.61 11.27
CA THR A 118 -1.62 -17.90 9.82
C THR A 118 -0.20 -17.89 9.24
N ALA A 119 0.83 -17.97 10.09
CA ALA A 119 2.23 -17.94 9.67
C ALA A 119 2.63 -19.11 8.76
N ASP A 120 1.81 -20.18 8.69
CA ASP A 120 1.93 -21.31 7.77
C ASP A 120 1.56 -20.95 6.31
N VAL A 121 0.64 -20.00 6.11
CA VAL A 121 0.08 -19.61 4.80
C VAL A 121 1.10 -19.01 3.84
N PHE A 122 2.02 -18.20 4.36
CA PHE A 122 2.94 -17.39 3.56
C PHE A 122 4.13 -18.22 3.06
N THR A 123 4.75 -17.80 1.96
CA THR A 123 6.05 -18.36 1.53
C THR A 123 7.18 -17.80 2.38
N GLU A 124 8.31 -18.49 2.42
CA GLU A 124 9.55 -18.05 3.07
C GLU A 124 10.04 -16.70 2.54
N GLU A 125 9.82 -16.44 1.24
CA GLU A 125 10.10 -15.16 0.59
C GLU A 125 9.08 -14.06 1.00
N ASP A 126 7.78 -14.34 1.04
CA ASP A 126 6.77 -13.41 1.57
C ASP A 126 7.05 -13.08 3.05
N CYS A 127 7.49 -14.07 3.84
CA CYS A 127 7.89 -13.90 5.23
C CYS A 127 9.02 -12.87 5.37
N ALA A 128 10.07 -12.99 4.55
CA ALA A 128 11.24 -12.11 4.57
C ALA A 128 10.94 -10.72 3.98
N THR A 129 10.26 -10.66 2.83
CA THR A 129 10.12 -9.43 2.02
C THR A 129 8.91 -8.57 2.40
N LYS A 130 7.85 -9.16 2.99
CA LYS A 130 6.57 -8.48 3.25
C LYS A 130 6.17 -8.55 4.71
N MET A 131 6.15 -9.75 5.31
CA MET A 131 5.59 -9.94 6.65
C MET A 131 6.49 -9.35 7.75
N LEU A 132 7.80 -9.64 7.72
CA LEU A 132 8.74 -9.05 8.69
C LEU A 132 8.76 -7.51 8.61
N PRO A 133 8.92 -6.86 7.43
CA PRO A 133 8.80 -5.41 7.30
C PRO A 133 7.47 -4.83 7.81
N ALA A 134 6.34 -5.52 7.60
CA ALA A 134 5.04 -5.07 8.10
C ALA A 134 4.92 -5.13 9.63
N ILE A 135 5.55 -6.11 10.29
CA ILE A 135 5.53 -6.27 11.75
C ILE A 135 6.48 -5.28 12.46
N CYS A 136 7.61 -4.93 11.83
CA CYS A 136 8.65 -4.09 12.45
C CYS A 136 8.16 -2.77 13.09
N PRO A 137 7.26 -1.97 12.48
CA PRO A 137 6.71 -0.76 13.12
C PRO A 137 6.01 -1.02 14.45
N SER A 138 5.35 -2.18 14.62
CA SER A 138 4.64 -2.53 15.86
C SER A 138 5.58 -2.86 17.03
N LEU A 139 6.88 -3.08 16.79
CA LEU A 139 7.88 -3.26 17.84
C LEU A 139 8.10 -1.98 18.66
N VAL A 140 7.80 -0.81 18.08
CA VAL A 140 7.90 0.52 18.69
C VAL A 140 6.54 1.20 18.85
N ASP A 141 5.44 0.43 18.84
CA ASP A 141 4.10 0.93 19.16
C ASP A 141 4.09 1.59 20.55
N LYS A 142 3.21 2.58 20.75
CA LYS A 142 3.05 3.27 22.04
C LYS A 142 2.59 2.31 23.14
N GLU A 143 1.77 1.33 22.78
CA GLU A 143 1.17 0.38 23.72
C GLU A 143 2.07 -0.82 24.01
N LYS A 144 2.35 -1.07 25.30
CA LYS A 144 3.22 -2.19 25.70
C LYS A 144 2.70 -3.54 25.20
N MET A 145 1.38 -3.78 25.29
CA MET A 145 0.77 -5.02 24.82
C MET A 145 1.02 -5.30 23.33
N ILE A 146 1.09 -4.23 22.50
CA ILE A 146 1.39 -4.36 21.07
C ILE A 146 2.86 -4.68 20.87
N ARG A 147 3.79 -4.01 21.57
CA ARG A 147 5.22 -4.33 21.50
C ARG A 147 5.51 -5.76 21.95
N ASP A 148 4.90 -6.21 23.05
CA ASP A 148 5.04 -7.57 23.58
C ASP A 148 4.56 -8.61 22.55
N GLN A 149 3.42 -8.36 21.90
CA GLN A 149 2.86 -9.28 20.91
C GLN A 149 3.56 -9.18 19.55
N ALA A 150 4.09 -8.02 19.18
CA ALA A 150 4.88 -7.82 17.97
C ALA A 150 6.18 -8.63 18.04
N ASN A 151 6.89 -8.61 19.18
CA ASN A 151 8.09 -9.41 19.39
C ASN A 151 7.83 -10.92 19.25
N LYS A 152 6.75 -11.44 19.88
CA LYS A 152 6.35 -12.85 19.73
C LYS A 152 6.07 -13.21 18.26
N THR A 153 5.34 -12.34 17.56
CA THR A 153 4.95 -12.55 16.16
C THR A 153 6.18 -12.51 15.25
N LEU A 154 7.03 -11.49 15.39
CA LEU A 154 8.28 -11.33 14.66
C LEU A 154 9.19 -12.57 14.79
N ASN A 155 9.31 -13.12 16.00
CA ASN A 155 10.16 -14.30 16.25
C ASN A 155 9.71 -15.54 15.46
N ILE A 156 8.39 -15.77 15.29
CA ILE A 156 7.86 -16.88 14.47
C ILE A 156 8.33 -16.75 13.02
N TYR A 157 8.21 -15.55 12.44
CA TYR A 157 8.62 -15.29 11.06
C TYR A 157 10.16 -15.31 10.91
N LEU A 158 10.92 -14.76 11.87
CA LEU A 158 12.39 -14.82 11.89
C LEU A 158 12.91 -16.25 11.98
N GLU A 159 12.29 -17.11 12.79
CA GLU A 159 12.69 -18.52 12.90
C GLU A 159 12.41 -19.29 11.60
N ARG A 160 11.26 -19.05 10.94
CA ARG A 160 10.94 -19.63 9.62
C ARG A 160 11.95 -19.20 8.55
N VAL A 161 12.26 -17.90 8.44
CA VAL A 161 13.23 -17.38 7.47
C VAL A 161 14.65 -17.90 7.75
N ARG A 162 15.07 -18.02 9.03
CA ARG A 162 16.37 -18.62 9.40
C ARG A 162 16.47 -20.10 9.00
N LYS A 163 15.40 -20.88 9.22
CA LYS A 163 15.33 -22.29 8.79
C LYS A 163 15.39 -22.43 7.27
N TYR A 164 14.76 -21.53 6.52
CA TYR A 164 14.88 -21.50 5.07
C TYR A 164 16.29 -21.15 4.59
N GLY A 165 16.94 -20.17 5.22
CA GLY A 165 18.32 -19.79 4.90
C GLY A 165 19.32 -20.96 4.98
N GLN A 166 19.10 -21.91 5.91
CA GLN A 166 19.89 -23.14 6.03
C GLN A 166 19.69 -24.15 4.88
N THR A 167 18.72 -23.92 3.99
CA THR A 167 18.46 -24.75 2.80
C THR A 167 18.94 -24.12 1.49
N LEU A 168 19.40 -22.87 1.54
CA LEU A 168 19.93 -22.15 0.37
C LEU A 168 21.42 -22.47 0.14
N PRO A 169 21.91 -22.46 -1.11
CA PRO A 169 23.34 -22.61 -1.39
C PRO A 169 24.17 -21.44 -0.85
N GLU A 170 25.35 -21.74 -0.28
CA GLU A 170 26.36 -20.74 0.15
C GLU A 170 26.80 -19.78 -0.97
N SER A 171 26.75 -20.23 -2.22
CA SER A 171 26.97 -19.38 -3.40
C SER A 171 26.05 -19.78 -4.55
N MET A 172 25.39 -18.78 -5.12
CA MET A 172 24.71 -18.87 -6.43
C MET A 172 25.61 -18.42 -7.59
N LEU A 173 26.81 -17.92 -7.31
CA LEU A 173 27.81 -17.62 -8.33
C LEU A 173 28.54 -18.92 -8.74
N PRO A 174 28.79 -19.15 -10.04
CA PRO A 174 29.75 -20.15 -10.48
C PRO A 174 31.11 -19.93 -9.79
N PRO A 175 31.90 -20.97 -9.52
CA PRO A 175 33.26 -20.79 -9.05
C PRO A 175 34.03 -19.92 -10.06
N PRO A 176 34.91 -19.01 -9.61
CA PRO A 176 35.71 -18.21 -10.52
C PRO A 176 36.51 -19.17 -11.42
N SER A 177 36.28 -19.08 -12.73
CA SER A 177 37.03 -19.88 -13.69
C SER A 177 38.50 -19.52 -13.56
N ASP A 178 39.35 -20.49 -13.20
CA ASP A 178 40.81 -20.33 -13.12
C ASP A 178 41.38 -20.07 -14.52
N GLY A 179 41.29 -18.81 -14.93
CA GLY A 179 41.76 -18.29 -16.20
C GLY A 179 43.28 -18.21 -16.19
N SER A 180 43.94 -19.36 -16.21
CA SER A 180 45.40 -19.53 -16.20
C SER A 180 46.05 -19.14 -17.54
N ASN A 181 45.74 -17.93 -18.02
CA ASN A 181 46.40 -17.23 -19.12
C ASN A 181 47.46 -16.27 -18.52
N PRO A 182 48.76 -16.62 -18.52
CA PRO A 182 49.82 -15.78 -17.98
C PRO A 182 50.15 -14.62 -18.94
N GLY A 183 49.26 -13.60 -19.03
CA GLY A 183 49.26 -12.70 -20.19
C GLY A 183 49.03 -11.20 -20.01
N THR A 184 48.51 -10.68 -18.88
CA THR A 184 48.32 -9.22 -18.70
C THR A 184 48.41 -8.78 -17.24
N ARG A 185 49.42 -7.98 -16.90
CA ARG A 185 49.43 -7.19 -15.65
C ARG A 185 48.64 -5.90 -15.88
N ILE A 186 47.43 -5.81 -15.32
CA ILE A 186 46.74 -4.54 -15.10
C ILE A 186 46.93 -4.16 -13.63
N SER A 187 47.37 -2.92 -13.39
CA SER A 187 47.77 -2.45 -12.06
C SER A 187 46.57 -2.08 -11.20
N THR A 188 46.24 -2.89 -10.20
CA THR A 188 45.35 -2.49 -9.10
C THR A 188 46.05 -1.41 -8.24
N PRO A 189 45.39 -0.31 -7.88
CA PRO A 189 45.93 0.64 -6.91
C PRO A 189 46.08 -0.03 -5.54
N GLN A 190 47.31 -0.07 -5.01
CA GLN A 190 47.58 -0.70 -3.72
C GLN A 190 47.05 0.16 -2.56
N PRO A 191 46.27 -0.39 -1.61
CA PRO A 191 45.82 0.36 -0.44
C PRO A 191 46.99 0.78 0.45
N GLY A 192 47.02 2.06 0.83
CA GLY A 192 47.92 2.54 1.88
C GLY A 192 47.48 2.04 3.28
N PRO A 193 48.42 1.82 4.22
CA PRO A 193 48.09 1.34 5.56
C PRO A 193 47.39 2.44 6.38
N GLY A 194 46.05 2.42 6.41
CA GLY A 194 45.24 3.36 7.20
C GLY A 194 43.77 3.53 6.77
N GLY A 195 43.36 3.04 5.59
CA GLY A 195 41.97 3.14 5.12
C GLY A 195 41.11 1.91 5.46
N GLY A 196 39.86 2.12 5.89
CA GLY A 196 38.94 1.04 6.28
C GLY A 196 38.46 0.18 5.11
N GLN A 197 38.47 -1.16 5.28
CA GLN A 197 38.25 -2.16 4.23
C GLN A 197 36.77 -2.34 3.76
N TRP A 198 35.94 -1.30 3.80
CA TRP A 198 34.48 -1.41 3.63
C TRP A 198 33.95 -1.03 2.25
N VAL A 199 34.80 -0.55 1.33
CA VAL A 199 34.43 -0.02 0.00
C VAL A 199 34.91 -0.92 -1.16
N GLY A 200 35.30 -2.17 -0.88
CA GLY A 200 35.99 -3.05 -1.84
C GLY A 200 35.13 -3.80 -2.87
N TRP A 201 33.80 -3.75 -2.76
CA TRP A 201 32.88 -4.70 -3.43
C TRP A 201 31.91 -4.06 -4.44
N ALA A 202 32.02 -2.74 -4.68
CA ALA A 202 31.07 -1.97 -5.50
C ALA A 202 31.63 -1.44 -6.83
N ILE A 203 32.88 -1.75 -7.20
CA ILE A 203 33.58 -1.12 -8.35
C ILE A 203 34.12 -2.17 -9.32
N SER A 204 33.25 -2.97 -9.94
CA SER A 204 33.63 -3.93 -11.01
C SER A 204 32.46 -4.31 -11.96
N SER A 205 31.70 -3.32 -12.44
CA SER A 205 30.53 -3.56 -13.31
C SER A 205 30.39 -2.66 -14.54
N PHE A 206 31.20 -1.60 -14.72
CA PHE A 206 31.00 -0.63 -15.82
C PHE A 206 32.22 -0.33 -16.72
N THR A 207 33.45 -0.69 -16.34
CA THR A 207 34.68 -0.21 -17.01
C THR A 207 35.21 -1.12 -18.12
N ASN A 208 34.36 -1.92 -18.79
CA ASN A 208 34.82 -2.91 -19.77
C ASN A 208 34.06 -2.87 -21.11
N LYS A 209 34.02 -1.68 -21.77
CA LYS A 209 33.51 -1.55 -23.16
C LYS A 209 33.93 -0.32 -23.99
N ILE A 210 35.00 0.41 -23.63
CA ILE A 210 35.55 1.51 -24.47
C ILE A 210 37.08 1.42 -24.56
N ALA A 211 37.60 0.47 -25.38
CA ALA A 211 39.04 0.32 -25.62
C ALA A 211 39.41 -0.43 -26.93
N THR A 212 38.68 -0.24 -28.04
CA THR A 212 39.06 -0.77 -29.37
C THR A 212 38.42 0.04 -30.50
N ALA A 213 38.90 1.28 -30.72
CA ALA A 213 38.46 2.14 -31.80
C ALA A 213 39.61 3.03 -32.32
N SER A 214 40.80 2.44 -32.51
CA SER A 214 41.95 3.10 -33.14
C SER A 214 41.74 3.19 -34.66
N GLY A 215 40.85 4.10 -35.09
CA GLY A 215 40.69 4.48 -36.49
C GLY A 215 41.74 5.51 -36.90
N GLU A 216 42.58 5.17 -37.87
CA GLU A 216 43.66 6.02 -38.36
C GLU A 216 43.13 7.20 -39.19
N ILE A 217 43.66 8.40 -38.97
CA ILE A 217 43.20 9.64 -39.63
C ILE A 217 44.22 10.03 -40.71
N GLN A 218 43.90 9.76 -41.98
CA GLN A 218 44.58 10.40 -43.13
C GLN A 218 43.70 11.45 -43.79
N PRO A 219 44.26 12.59 -44.23
CA PRO A 219 43.50 13.66 -44.89
C PRO A 219 43.40 13.45 -46.41
N ASN A 220 42.23 13.73 -46.97
CA ASN A 220 42.12 14.19 -48.36
C ASN A 220 41.01 15.24 -48.47
N ALA A 221 41.11 16.15 -49.45
CA ALA A 221 40.36 17.39 -49.47
C ALA A 221 39.15 17.37 -50.42
N ASN A 222 38.05 18.00 -49.99
CA ASN A 222 37.51 19.14 -50.74
C ASN A 222 36.64 20.06 -49.86
N GLY A 223 36.17 21.19 -50.40
CA GLY A 223 35.50 22.28 -49.67
C GLY A 223 34.25 21.89 -48.85
N THR A 224 33.76 22.74 -47.93
CA THR A 224 33.67 24.21 -48.05
C THR A 224 33.74 24.93 -46.68
N LYS A 225 34.12 26.22 -46.66
CA LYS A 225 34.28 27.06 -45.44
C LYS A 225 32.95 27.42 -44.75
N PRO A 226 32.91 27.50 -43.40
CA PRO A 226 31.85 28.18 -42.64
C PRO A 226 32.36 29.36 -41.77
N THR A 227 31.89 30.59 -42.04
CA THR A 227 31.97 31.80 -41.16
C THR A 227 30.98 32.87 -41.67
N PRO A 228 30.58 33.90 -40.88
CA PRO A 228 30.20 33.84 -39.45
C PRO A 228 28.99 34.76 -39.04
N PHE A 229 28.40 34.47 -37.87
CA PHE A 229 27.82 35.41 -36.87
C PHE A 229 26.56 36.32 -37.11
N GLU A 230 25.80 36.44 -36.00
CA GLU A 230 24.92 37.53 -35.48
C GLU A 230 23.40 37.73 -35.85
N ARG A 231 22.57 37.47 -34.82
CA ARG A 231 21.52 38.30 -34.14
C ARG A 231 20.22 38.80 -34.81
N THR A 232 19.15 38.58 -34.02
CA THR A 232 17.98 39.46 -33.67
C THR A 232 16.78 39.70 -34.60
N ALA A 233 15.62 39.21 -34.11
CA ALA A 233 14.36 39.94 -33.84
C ALA A 233 13.26 40.11 -34.91
N SER A 234 12.03 40.26 -34.39
CA SER A 234 10.78 40.80 -35.00
C SER A 234 9.74 39.80 -35.56
N ASP A 235 8.50 40.03 -35.13
CA ASP A 235 7.20 39.45 -35.54
C ASP A 235 6.33 40.65 -36.08
N PRO A 236 5.02 40.55 -36.43
CA PRO A 236 4.26 39.59 -37.26
C PRO A 236 3.38 40.30 -38.36
N SER A 237 2.80 39.56 -39.34
CA SER A 237 1.61 39.93 -40.19
C SER A 237 1.37 38.91 -41.33
N ALA A 238 0.22 38.77 -42.03
CA ALA A 238 -1.21 39.12 -41.83
C ALA A 238 -2.08 38.52 -43.00
N ASN A 239 -3.41 38.77 -43.02
CA ASN A 239 -4.44 38.44 -44.05
C ASN A 239 -4.97 36.98 -44.09
N GLY A 240 -6.24 36.71 -44.46
CA GLY A 240 -7.40 37.60 -44.76
C GLY A 240 -8.71 36.81 -45.07
N VAL A 241 -9.91 37.35 -44.79
CA VAL A 241 -11.21 36.59 -44.80
C VAL A 241 -12.47 37.41 -45.20
N PRO A 242 -13.19 37.00 -46.26
CA PRO A 242 -14.64 37.21 -46.45
C PRO A 242 -15.38 35.97 -47.07
N PRO A 243 -16.72 35.96 -47.36
CA PRO A 243 -17.85 36.79 -46.91
C PRO A 243 -19.01 35.98 -46.24
N ARG A 244 -20.18 36.63 -46.00
CA ARG A 244 -21.35 36.20 -45.19
C ARG A 244 -22.69 36.67 -45.82
N PRO A 245 -23.87 36.11 -45.46
CA PRO A 245 -25.00 36.93 -44.89
C PRO A 245 -25.78 36.19 -43.74
N THR A 246 -26.07 36.75 -42.54
CA THR A 246 -27.19 37.67 -42.09
C THR A 246 -28.62 37.09 -42.17
N THR A 247 -29.58 37.39 -41.29
CA THR A 247 -29.76 38.44 -40.22
C THR A 247 -29.52 37.89 -38.78
N HIS A 248 -30.23 38.12 -37.64
CA HIS A 248 -31.31 39.02 -37.13
C HIS A 248 -31.18 39.20 -35.57
N ALA A 249 -32.07 39.90 -34.83
CA ALA A 249 -31.86 40.20 -33.39
C ALA A 249 -33.08 40.63 -32.50
N ALA A 250 -32.89 40.53 -31.16
CA ALA A 250 -33.54 41.20 -30.00
C ALA A 250 -35.01 40.83 -29.60
N PRO A 251 -35.52 41.14 -28.36
CA PRO A 251 -34.89 41.64 -27.11
C PRO A 251 -35.17 40.76 -25.83
N PRO A 252 -34.65 41.08 -24.61
CA PRO A 252 -34.81 40.27 -23.38
C PRO A 252 -35.84 40.81 -22.34
N ALA A 253 -36.14 40.00 -21.31
CA ALA A 253 -37.06 40.28 -20.18
C ALA A 253 -36.45 39.84 -18.81
N PRO A 254 -36.98 40.28 -17.63
CA PRO A 254 -36.18 40.43 -16.40
C PRO A 254 -36.11 39.23 -15.43
N VAL A 255 -35.22 39.38 -14.44
CA VAL A 255 -34.77 38.39 -13.44
C VAL A 255 -35.77 38.18 -12.29
N VAL A 256 -35.87 36.94 -11.79
CA VAL A 256 -36.46 36.60 -10.47
C VAL A 256 -35.40 35.90 -9.61
N PRO A 257 -35.09 36.37 -8.38
CA PRO A 257 -34.12 35.69 -7.52
C PRO A 257 -34.70 34.41 -6.91
N ARG A 258 -34.09 33.25 -7.19
CA ARG A 258 -34.36 32.00 -6.46
C ARG A 258 -33.20 31.70 -5.52
N VAL A 259 -33.50 31.64 -4.22
CA VAL A 259 -32.50 31.38 -3.17
C VAL A 259 -31.89 29.99 -3.36
N LEU A 260 -30.56 29.91 -3.37
CA LEU A 260 -29.80 28.66 -3.41
C LEU A 260 -29.63 28.11 -1.99
N SER A 261 -30.32 27.00 -1.69
CA SER A 261 -30.00 26.18 -0.52
C SER A 261 -28.75 25.35 -0.82
N SER A 262 -27.61 25.73 -0.26
CA SER A 262 -26.33 25.04 -0.46
C SER A 262 -26.27 23.71 0.31
N VAL A 263 -26.90 22.67 -0.23
CA VAL A 263 -26.57 21.29 0.14
C VAL A 263 -25.17 20.97 -0.35
N ALA A 264 -24.20 21.01 0.57
CA ALA A 264 -22.82 20.62 0.31
C ALA A 264 -22.77 19.12 0.01
N SER A 265 -22.81 18.78 -1.28
CA SER A 265 -22.53 17.44 -1.76
C SER A 265 -21.08 17.12 -1.41
N ARG A 266 -20.87 16.34 -0.35
CA ARG A 266 -19.59 15.67 -0.12
C ARG A 266 -19.46 14.63 -1.22
N GLU A 267 -18.65 14.95 -2.22
CA GLU A 267 -18.04 13.94 -3.08
C GLU A 267 -17.30 13.00 -2.14
N ALA A 268 -17.81 11.78 -1.99
CA ALA A 268 -17.08 10.74 -1.32
C ALA A 268 -15.93 10.34 -2.24
N ASP A 269 -14.70 10.39 -1.75
CA ASP A 269 -13.57 9.76 -2.42
C ASP A 269 -13.98 8.33 -2.75
N ALA A 270 -14.00 8.00 -4.04
CA ALA A 270 -14.25 6.65 -4.51
C ALA A 270 -13.00 5.82 -4.16
N GLU A 271 -12.94 5.31 -2.93
CA GLU A 271 -11.86 4.41 -2.50
C GLU A 271 -11.66 3.33 -3.56
N ASP A 272 -10.43 3.18 -4.03
CA ASP A 272 -10.07 2.22 -5.07
C ASP A 272 -10.38 0.80 -4.59
N PHE A 273 -11.55 0.34 -5.02
CA PHE A 273 -12.10 -0.96 -4.70
C PHE A 273 -11.38 -2.10 -5.44
N GLY A 274 -10.65 -1.81 -6.52
CA GLY A 274 -9.96 -2.80 -7.34
C GLY A 274 -8.70 -3.33 -6.68
N ALA A 275 -7.71 -2.45 -6.51
CA ALA A 275 -6.32 -2.83 -6.25
C ALA A 275 -6.08 -3.61 -4.93
N GLY A 276 -7.00 -3.51 -3.97
CA GLY A 276 -6.81 -4.11 -2.64
C GLY A 276 -7.08 -5.62 -2.54
N TRP A 277 -8.06 -6.14 -3.30
CA TRP A 277 -8.69 -7.44 -2.98
C TRP A 277 -9.32 -8.19 -4.16
N GLY A 278 -9.83 -7.50 -5.19
CA GLY A 278 -10.87 -8.04 -6.07
C GLY A 278 -10.47 -8.33 -7.52
N ASP A 279 -9.27 -7.95 -7.93
CA ASP A 279 -8.84 -7.82 -9.34
C ASP A 279 -7.93 -8.97 -9.84
N ILE A 280 -7.78 -10.03 -9.04
CA ILE A 280 -6.70 -11.01 -9.20
C ILE A 280 -6.87 -12.00 -10.37
N ASP A 281 -8.08 -12.09 -10.97
CA ASP A 281 -8.40 -13.09 -12.00
C ASP A 281 -8.45 -12.54 -13.45
N ASP A 282 -8.48 -11.22 -13.69
CA ASP A 282 -8.56 -10.62 -15.04
C ASP A 282 -7.28 -9.88 -15.50
N ALA A 283 -6.38 -9.50 -14.58
CA ALA A 283 -5.16 -8.74 -14.90
C ALA A 283 -4.02 -9.63 -15.46
N ALA A 284 -4.23 -10.21 -16.66
CA ALA A 284 -3.33 -11.17 -17.30
C ALA A 284 -2.81 -10.76 -18.69
N ASP A 285 -2.86 -9.48 -19.07
CA ASP A 285 -2.07 -8.93 -20.17
C ASP A 285 -1.82 -7.40 -20.01
N THR A 286 -1.00 -6.82 -20.89
CA THR A 286 -0.58 -5.41 -20.96
C THR A 286 0.29 -4.90 -19.81
N ALA A 287 1.60 -5.09 -19.94
CA ALA A 287 2.61 -4.24 -19.30
C ALA A 287 3.08 -3.17 -20.30
N ASP A 288 3.13 -1.90 -19.88
CA ASP A 288 3.77 -0.81 -20.62
C ASP A 288 4.69 -0.01 -19.66
N PRO A 289 6.03 0.00 -19.85
CA PRO A 289 6.96 0.45 -18.83
C PRO A 289 7.41 1.93 -18.91
N TRP A 290 6.70 2.81 -19.66
CA TRP A 290 7.11 4.23 -19.85
C TRP A 290 5.96 5.24 -19.67
N GLY A 291 5.59 5.52 -18.41
CA GLY A 291 4.67 6.61 -18.05
C GLY A 291 5.35 7.69 -17.18
N ASP A 292 5.32 8.95 -17.62
CA ASP A 292 6.02 10.07 -16.96
C ASP A 292 5.35 10.55 -15.64
N PRO A 293 6.13 11.10 -14.67
CA PRO A 293 5.63 11.49 -13.35
C PRO A 293 4.90 12.85 -13.34
N VAL A 294 3.71 12.87 -12.73
CA VAL A 294 2.90 14.09 -12.53
C VAL A 294 3.42 14.89 -11.32
N PRO A 295 3.65 16.22 -11.43
CA PRO A 295 4.24 17.01 -10.35
C PRO A 295 3.20 17.61 -9.38
N THR A 296 3.25 17.22 -8.10
CA THR A 296 2.56 17.93 -7.00
C THR A 296 3.49 18.94 -6.32
N ALA A 297 3.05 20.20 -6.22
CA ALA A 297 3.93 21.33 -5.90
C ALA A 297 4.32 21.48 -4.42
N SER A 298 5.60 21.79 -4.18
CA SER A 298 6.10 22.26 -2.89
C SER A 298 5.52 23.61 -2.51
N ARG A 299 5.15 23.81 -1.23
CA ARG A 299 4.88 25.15 -0.68
C ARG A 299 5.45 25.30 0.73
N SER A 300 6.46 26.16 0.86
CA SER A 300 7.21 26.36 2.10
C SER A 300 6.66 27.49 2.97
N SER A 301 6.70 27.27 4.28
CA SER A 301 6.91 28.24 5.37
C SER A 301 6.30 29.66 5.30
N MET A 302 5.48 29.98 6.31
CA MET A 302 5.54 31.29 6.98
C MET A 302 5.29 31.15 8.48
N THR A 303 5.72 32.14 9.25
CA THR A 303 6.09 31.97 10.67
C THR A 303 5.24 32.81 11.63
N SER A 304 5.22 32.40 12.90
CA SER A 304 4.96 33.25 14.09
C SER A 304 3.53 33.74 14.35
N GLN A 305 2.95 33.33 15.48
CA GLN A 305 2.85 34.24 16.64
C GLN A 305 2.58 33.48 17.95
N VAL A 306 2.91 34.11 19.08
CA VAL A 306 2.76 33.60 20.45
C VAL A 306 1.64 34.35 21.16
N SER A 307 0.80 33.65 21.93
CA SER A 307 -0.08 34.26 22.92
C SER A 307 -0.46 33.29 24.04
N ARG A 308 -0.45 33.79 25.28
CA ARG A 308 -0.83 33.15 26.55
C ARG A 308 -1.01 34.26 27.60
N PRO A 309 -1.75 34.05 28.70
CA PRO A 309 -2.91 33.19 28.89
C PRO A 309 -4.15 34.03 29.33
N SER A 310 -5.29 33.38 29.59
CA SER A 310 -6.38 33.97 30.38
C SER A 310 -6.91 32.97 31.40
N THR A 311 -7.17 33.44 32.62
CA THR A 311 -7.59 32.64 33.78
C THR A 311 -8.98 33.05 34.25
N THR A 312 -9.81 32.07 34.57
CA THR A 312 -11.07 32.17 35.34
C THR A 312 -11.41 30.73 35.77
N SER A 313 -11.03 30.30 36.98
CA SER A 313 -11.75 30.52 38.24
C SER A 313 -12.95 29.57 38.42
N SER A 314 -12.70 28.42 39.02
CA SER A 314 -13.69 27.62 39.74
C SER A 314 -13.05 27.14 41.04
N ALA A 315 -13.65 27.45 42.19
CA ALA A 315 -13.19 27.00 43.49
C ALA A 315 -14.24 26.05 44.08
N THR A 316 -13.79 24.89 44.56
CA THR A 316 -14.57 23.93 45.33
C THR A 316 -13.70 23.44 46.48
N TYR A 317 -14.06 23.87 47.69
CA TYR A 317 -13.58 23.35 48.97
C TYR A 317 -14.58 22.32 49.49
N ASP A 318 -14.11 21.39 50.31
CA ASP A 318 -14.88 20.35 51.03
C ASP A 318 -15.69 19.39 50.13
N ASP A 319 -16.02 18.17 50.55
CA ASP A 319 -16.11 17.63 51.92
C ASP A 319 -15.40 16.28 52.06
N GLY A 320 -15.01 15.92 53.29
CA GLY A 320 -14.30 14.69 53.63
C GLY A 320 -14.92 14.01 54.85
N GLY A 321 -15.84 13.09 54.64
CA GLY A 321 -16.51 12.35 55.71
C GLY A 321 -17.06 10.99 55.26
N GLU A 322 -16.40 9.92 55.67
CA GLU A 322 -17.05 8.61 55.88
C GLU A 322 -17.89 8.68 57.17
N PRO A 323 -19.00 7.93 57.23
CA PRO A 323 -19.28 7.22 58.46
C PRO A 323 -19.66 5.75 58.23
N ASP A 324 -18.97 4.85 58.93
CA ASP A 324 -19.47 3.49 59.19
C ASP A 324 -20.78 3.55 59.99
N PHE A 325 -21.75 2.72 59.63
CA PHE A 325 -22.81 2.23 60.52
C PHE A 325 -23.12 0.76 60.20
N GLU A 326 -23.55 0.03 61.24
CA GLU A 326 -23.56 -1.44 61.40
C GLU A 326 -24.38 -2.25 60.37
#